data_AF-A0A7S2EJL9-F1
#
_entry.id   AF-A0A7S2EJL9-F1
#
_cell.length_a   1.000
_cell.length_b   1.000
_cell.length_c   1.000
_cell.angle_alpha   90.00
_cell.angle_beta   90.00
_cell.angle_gamma   90.00
#
_symmetry.space_group_name_H-M   'P 1'
#
loop_
_entity.id
_entity.type
_entity.pdbx_description
1 polymer ?
#
loop_
_entity_poly.entity_id
_entity_poly.type
_entity_poly.pdbx_seq_one_letter_code
_entity_poly.pdbx_strand_id
1 'polypeptide(L)'
;DACEIARIGVFAHELAHDLGLPDLYDGHEGGVGVGNYDCMANSWGWDASQLYPPNVSPWTKERLWWAERLVLNRSGTYAVPSSSRTDRVHCVEVGFFPGESLCLENRYPEGYDAQIPDGGGIAIWHLDERAWHHEQGHPDLTGWPQDGRHYRVALLAADGNYDLERGSNFGDRYD
;
A
#
# COMPACT_ATOMS: atom_id res chain seq x y z
N ASP A 1 -22.23 -24.01 18.05
CA ASP A 1 -22.02 -22.79 17.25
C ASP A 1 -21.51 -21.70 18.14
N ALA A 2 -20.20 -21.75 18.40
CA ALA A 2 -19.54 -20.77 19.23
C ALA A 2 -19.30 -19.53 18.38
N CYS A 3 -19.71 -18.38 18.89
CA CYS A 3 -19.25 -17.07 18.45
C CYS A 3 -17.72 -17.11 18.34
N GLU A 4 -17.19 -17.24 17.12
CA GLU A 4 -15.77 -17.04 16.88
C GLU A 4 -15.46 -15.61 17.30
N ILE A 5 -14.49 -15.46 18.21
CA ILE A 5 -13.92 -14.16 18.53
C ILE A 5 -13.36 -13.64 17.20
N ALA A 6 -13.96 -12.58 16.65
CA ALA A 6 -13.44 -11.93 15.46
C ALA A 6 -11.96 -11.58 15.68
N ARG A 7 -11.12 -11.81 14.67
CA ARG A 7 -9.66 -11.66 14.86
C ARG A 7 -9.28 -10.20 14.69
N ILE A 8 -8.13 -9.83 15.26
CA ILE A 8 -7.67 -8.45 15.34
C ILE A 8 -7.55 -7.78 13.96
N GLY A 9 -7.17 -8.52 12.90
CA GLY A 9 -7.10 -7.97 11.55
C GLY A 9 -8.44 -7.45 11.02
N VAL A 10 -9.51 -8.25 11.13
CA VAL A 10 -10.86 -7.81 10.72
C VAL A 10 -11.30 -6.60 11.54
N PHE A 11 -11.11 -6.62 12.86
CA PHE A 11 -11.44 -5.45 13.69
C PHE A 11 -10.66 -4.19 13.30
N ALA A 12 -9.37 -4.32 12.97
CA ALA A 12 -8.54 -3.19 12.55
C ALA A 12 -9.04 -2.60 11.22
N HIS A 13 -9.42 -3.44 10.27
CA HIS A 13 -9.99 -3.04 8.98
C HIS A 13 -11.33 -2.31 9.13
N GLU A 14 -12.28 -2.89 9.88
CA GLU A 14 -13.59 -2.26 10.10
C GLU A 14 -13.48 -0.96 10.90
N LEU A 15 -12.58 -0.91 11.90
CA LEU A 15 -12.32 0.33 12.64
C LEU A 15 -11.75 1.41 11.73
N ALA A 16 -10.90 1.05 10.76
CA ALA A 16 -10.37 2.00 9.80
C ALA A 16 -11.45 2.56 8.86
N HIS A 17 -12.48 1.79 8.51
CA HIS A 17 -13.68 2.33 7.86
C HIS A 17 -14.44 3.33 8.73
N ASP A 18 -14.60 3.04 10.03
CA ASP A 18 -15.21 3.99 10.98
C ASP A 18 -14.41 5.30 11.10
N LEU A 19 -13.09 5.25 10.82
CA LEU A 19 -12.20 6.42 10.72
C LEU A 19 -12.23 7.10 9.35
N GLY A 20 -13.04 6.61 8.41
CA GLY A 20 -13.29 7.23 7.10
C GLY A 20 -12.40 6.75 5.97
N LEU A 21 -11.72 5.62 6.12
CA LEU A 21 -10.88 5.03 5.06
C LEU A 21 -11.71 4.16 4.11
N PRO A 22 -11.47 4.23 2.79
CA PRO A 22 -12.05 3.31 1.83
C PRO A 22 -11.29 1.99 1.79
N ASP A 23 -11.87 0.98 1.15
CA ASP A 23 -11.15 -0.21 0.72
C ASP A 23 -10.06 0.15 -0.29
N LEU A 24 -8.91 -0.52 -0.17
CA LEU A 24 -7.77 -0.38 -1.08
C LEU A 24 -7.49 -1.65 -1.89
N TYR A 25 -8.39 -2.64 -1.85
CA TYR A 25 -8.37 -3.75 -2.81
C TYR A 25 -9.21 -3.40 -4.04
N ASP A 26 -8.96 -4.10 -5.14
CA ASP A 26 -9.76 -3.98 -6.35
C ASP A 26 -10.97 -4.93 -6.27
N GLY A 27 -12.16 -4.35 -6.13
CA GLY A 27 -13.42 -5.09 -6.06
C GLY A 27 -14.06 -5.37 -7.42
N HIS A 28 -13.39 -5.03 -8.52
CA HIS A 28 -14.01 -4.95 -9.85
C HIS A 28 -13.19 -5.60 -10.99
N GLU A 29 -11.93 -5.21 -11.17
CA GLU A 29 -11.19 -5.50 -12.41
C GLU A 29 -10.24 -6.70 -12.32
N GLY A 30 -10.11 -7.29 -11.13
CA GLY A 30 -9.46 -8.58 -10.91
C GLY A 30 -8.10 -8.50 -10.22
N GLY A 31 -7.53 -7.32 -10.07
CA GLY A 31 -6.37 -7.11 -9.20
C GLY A 31 -6.70 -7.22 -7.71
N VAL A 32 -5.70 -6.95 -6.87
CA VAL A 32 -5.83 -6.98 -5.40
C VAL A 32 -5.49 -5.63 -4.76
N GLY A 33 -5.43 -4.56 -5.57
CA GLY A 33 -5.03 -3.24 -5.12
C GLY A 33 -3.61 -3.25 -4.54
N VAL A 34 -3.45 -2.99 -3.24
CA VAL A 34 -2.13 -3.03 -2.57
C VAL A 34 -1.88 -4.31 -1.76
N GLY A 35 -2.78 -5.30 -1.82
CA GLY A 35 -2.58 -6.63 -1.22
C GLY A 35 -2.18 -6.61 0.27
N ASN A 36 -1.17 -7.42 0.62
CA ASN A 36 -0.63 -7.56 1.98
C ASN A 36 0.22 -6.38 2.44
N TYR A 37 0.27 -5.28 1.68
CA TYR A 37 1.01 -4.08 2.06
C TYR A 37 0.13 -3.02 2.76
N ASP A 38 -1.20 -3.18 2.78
CA ASP A 38 -2.11 -2.34 3.57
C ASP A 38 -3.28 -3.16 4.14
N CYS A 39 -3.59 -2.97 5.42
CA CYS A 39 -4.73 -3.60 6.08
C CYS A 39 -6.08 -3.27 5.40
N MET A 40 -6.17 -2.14 4.70
CA MET A 40 -7.35 -1.74 3.92
C MET A 40 -7.50 -2.49 2.60
N ALA A 41 -6.48 -3.21 2.14
CA ALA A 41 -6.58 -4.11 1.01
C ALA A 41 -6.71 -5.57 1.46
N ASN A 42 -5.86 -6.02 2.39
CA ASN A 42 -5.96 -7.36 2.95
C ASN A 42 -5.59 -7.42 4.44
N SER A 43 -6.59 -7.51 5.30
CA SER A 43 -6.41 -7.60 6.75
C SER A 43 -5.91 -8.95 7.26
N TRP A 44 -5.82 -9.96 6.39
CA TRP A 44 -5.32 -11.29 6.74
C TRP A 44 -3.80 -11.37 6.83
N GLY A 45 -3.10 -10.45 6.17
CA GLY A 45 -1.65 -10.35 6.17
C GLY A 45 -0.95 -11.54 5.52
N TRP A 46 0.37 -11.54 5.66
CA TRP A 46 1.28 -12.47 4.98
C TRP A 46 1.11 -13.93 5.38
N ASP A 47 0.71 -14.21 6.63
CA ASP A 47 0.57 -15.56 7.16
C ASP A 47 -0.89 -16.06 7.20
N ALA A 48 -1.83 -15.25 6.72
CA ALA A 48 -3.28 -15.50 6.75
C ALA A 48 -3.85 -15.84 8.15
N SER A 49 -3.13 -15.48 9.21
CA SER A 49 -3.59 -15.72 10.59
C SER A 49 -4.54 -14.64 11.10
N GLN A 50 -4.52 -13.44 10.48
CA GLN A 50 -5.09 -12.20 11.00
C GLN A 50 -4.56 -11.78 12.40
N LEU A 51 -3.47 -12.39 12.89
CA LEU A 51 -2.78 -11.97 14.11
C LEU A 51 -1.77 -10.84 13.83
N TYR A 52 -1.29 -10.78 12.59
CA TYR A 52 -0.38 -9.76 12.06
C TYR A 52 -1.01 -9.08 10.84
N PRO A 53 -2.12 -8.32 11.01
CA PRO A 53 -2.63 -7.52 9.90
C PRO A 53 -1.54 -6.58 9.39
N PRO A 54 -1.41 -6.35 8.07
CA PRO A 54 -0.35 -5.48 7.55
C PRO A 54 -0.35 -4.10 8.18
N ASN A 55 0.82 -3.49 8.30
CA ASN A 55 0.85 -2.06 8.54
C ASN A 55 0.20 -1.33 7.35
N VAL A 56 -0.32 -0.14 7.60
CA VAL A 56 -1.02 0.65 6.58
C VAL A 56 -0.05 1.46 5.73
N SER A 57 -0.41 1.71 4.47
CA SER A 57 0.37 2.46 3.49
C SER A 57 0.59 3.91 3.91
N PRO A 58 1.53 4.63 3.28
CA PRO A 58 1.74 6.04 3.56
C PRO A 58 0.50 6.90 3.29
N TRP A 59 -0.27 6.57 2.26
CA TRP A 59 -1.52 7.26 1.94
C TRP A 59 -2.51 7.15 3.11
N THR A 60 -2.70 5.94 3.63
CA THR A 60 -3.58 5.67 4.76
C THR A 60 -3.14 6.41 6.02
N LYS A 61 -1.83 6.44 6.30
CA LYS A 61 -1.28 7.20 7.45
C LYS A 61 -1.50 8.69 7.33
N GLU A 62 -1.36 9.26 6.14
CA GLU A 62 -1.66 10.67 5.90
C GLU A 62 -3.14 10.98 6.12
N ARG A 63 -4.06 10.09 5.72
CA ARG A 63 -5.51 10.29 5.91
C ARG A 63 -5.95 10.19 7.36
N LEU A 64 -5.29 9.34 8.14
CA LEU A 64 -5.51 9.23 9.57
C LEU A 64 -4.73 10.25 10.40
N TRP A 65 -3.95 11.12 9.78
CA TRP A 65 -3.08 12.09 10.46
C TRP A 65 -2.04 11.43 11.39
N TRP A 66 -1.65 10.19 11.08
CA TRP A 66 -0.63 9.44 11.81
C TRP A 66 0.78 9.74 11.32
N ALA A 67 0.90 10.22 10.10
CA ALA A 67 2.16 10.69 9.54
C ALA A 67 1.96 11.96 8.71
N GLU A 68 2.99 12.81 8.71
CA GLU A 68 3.07 14.03 7.93
C GLU A 68 3.91 13.82 6.67
N ARG A 69 3.43 14.38 5.55
CA ARG A 69 4.18 14.41 4.30
C ARG A 69 5.46 15.24 4.42
N LEU A 70 6.57 14.67 3.96
CA LEU A 70 7.84 15.35 3.75
C LEU A 70 8.19 15.31 2.25
N VAL A 71 8.03 16.46 1.59
CA VAL A 71 8.31 16.59 0.15
C VAL A 71 9.81 16.74 -0.10
N LEU A 72 10.37 15.82 -0.89
CA LEU A 72 11.76 15.77 -1.32
C LEU A 72 11.92 16.55 -2.63
N ASN A 73 12.40 17.78 -2.53
CA ASN A 73 12.56 18.70 -3.67
C ASN A 73 14.02 18.92 -4.10
N ARG A 74 14.96 18.18 -3.51
CA ARG A 74 16.39 18.27 -3.83
C ARG A 74 16.98 16.87 -3.96
N SER A 75 17.94 16.72 -4.88
CA SER A 75 18.76 15.51 -4.93
C SER A 75 19.62 15.40 -3.67
N GLY A 76 19.73 14.20 -3.13
CA GLY A 76 20.52 13.95 -1.93
C GLY A 76 20.30 12.56 -1.36
N THR A 77 20.94 12.30 -0.23
CA THR A 77 20.72 11.08 0.55
C THR A 77 19.75 11.38 1.67
N TYR A 78 18.68 10.58 1.75
CA TYR A 78 17.65 10.69 2.77
C TYR A 78 17.62 9.40 3.58
N ALA A 79 17.56 9.52 4.90
CA ALA A 79 17.31 8.38 5.77
C ALA A 79 15.79 8.17 5.83
N VAL A 80 15.34 6.95 5.52
CA VAL A 80 13.94 6.55 5.66
C VAL A 80 13.87 5.56 6.83
N PRO A 81 13.49 6.01 8.04
CA PRO A 81 13.35 5.11 9.18
C PRO A 81 12.23 4.09 8.94
N SER A 82 12.25 3.00 9.70
CA SER A 82 11.18 2.00 9.67
C SER A 82 9.81 2.66 9.82
N SER A 83 8.89 2.24 8.96
CA SER A 83 7.50 2.63 8.86
C SER A 83 6.73 2.58 10.19
N SER A 84 7.11 1.67 11.09
CA SER A 84 6.47 1.54 12.41
C SER A 84 7.02 2.50 13.48
N ARG A 85 8.10 3.23 13.17
CA ARG A 85 8.86 4.08 14.10
C ARG A 85 8.96 5.54 13.67
N THR A 86 8.17 5.94 12.68
CA THR A 86 8.21 7.28 12.10
C THR A 86 6.81 7.80 11.83
N ASP A 87 6.63 9.10 12.02
CA ASP A 87 5.44 9.89 11.66
C ASP A 87 5.70 10.70 10.38
N ARG A 88 6.64 10.26 9.52
CA ARG A 88 7.03 10.94 8.29
C ARG A 88 6.88 10.05 7.07
N VAL A 89 6.21 10.57 6.05
CA VAL A 89 6.16 9.98 4.70
C VAL A 89 7.05 10.78 3.77
N HIS A 90 8.03 10.15 3.14
CA HIS A 90 8.96 10.83 2.25
C HIS A 90 8.44 10.75 0.80
N CYS A 91 8.06 11.88 0.18
CA CYS A 91 7.47 11.88 -1.15
C CYS A 91 8.23 12.75 -2.15
N VAL A 92 8.29 12.31 -3.41
CA VAL A 92 8.74 13.07 -4.57
C VAL A 92 7.52 13.47 -5.37
N GLU A 93 7.32 14.78 -5.54
CA GLU A 93 6.20 15.36 -6.30
C GLU A 93 6.68 16.05 -7.59
N VAL A 94 7.99 16.22 -7.74
CA VAL A 94 8.57 16.90 -8.91
C VAL A 94 8.34 16.04 -10.15
N GLY A 95 7.68 16.62 -11.14
CA GLY A 95 7.37 15.96 -12.41
C GLY A 95 5.98 15.30 -12.46
N PHE A 96 5.23 15.31 -11.36
CA PHE A 96 3.87 14.78 -11.27
C PHE A 96 2.82 15.90 -11.30
N PHE A 97 1.56 15.54 -11.61
CA PHE A 97 0.46 16.49 -11.48
C PHE A 97 0.17 16.81 -10.00
N PRO A 98 -0.46 17.95 -9.68
CA PRO A 98 -0.89 18.22 -8.31
C PRO A 98 -1.80 17.10 -7.79
N GLY A 99 -1.45 16.54 -6.62
CA GLY A 99 -2.13 15.39 -6.03
C GLY A 99 -1.52 14.03 -6.40
N GLU A 100 -0.48 14.01 -7.21
CA GLU A 100 0.23 12.81 -7.63
C GLU A 100 1.70 12.82 -7.14
N SER A 101 2.20 11.66 -6.70
CA SER A 101 3.54 11.56 -6.10
C SER A 101 4.07 10.13 -6.04
N LEU A 102 5.39 10.00 -5.91
CA LEU A 102 6.04 8.77 -5.45
C LEU A 102 6.45 8.91 -3.99
N CYS A 103 5.96 8.03 -3.12
CA CYS A 103 6.29 8.04 -1.70
C CYS A 103 7.10 6.80 -1.31
N LEU A 104 8.07 6.99 -0.42
CA LEU A 104 9.00 5.97 0.03
C LEU A 104 8.62 5.52 1.44
N GLU A 105 8.59 4.21 1.65
CA GLU A 105 8.33 3.62 2.95
C GLU A 105 9.31 2.49 3.23
N ASN A 106 9.95 2.51 4.39
CA ASN A 106 10.81 1.40 4.83
C ASN A 106 9.97 0.38 5.60
N ARG A 107 9.60 -0.73 4.94
CA ARG A 107 8.90 -1.86 5.56
C ARG A 107 9.94 -2.76 6.20
N TYR A 108 9.98 -2.78 7.53
CA TYR A 108 10.92 -3.58 8.29
C TYR A 108 10.17 -4.68 9.06
N PRO A 109 10.71 -5.91 9.21
CA PRO A 109 10.03 -7.04 9.82
C PRO A 109 9.91 -6.88 11.35
N GLU A 110 9.04 -5.97 11.77
CA GLU A 110 8.78 -5.66 13.16
C GLU A 110 7.32 -5.28 13.41
N GLY A 111 6.85 -5.49 14.63
CA GLY A 111 5.46 -5.24 15.00
C GLY A 111 4.51 -6.04 14.10
N TYR A 112 3.62 -5.35 13.43
CA TYR A 112 2.61 -5.95 12.55
C TYR A 112 3.16 -6.39 11.18
N ASP A 113 4.28 -5.82 10.73
CA ASP A 113 4.99 -6.28 9.53
C ASP A 113 5.96 -7.45 9.83
N ALA A 114 5.90 -8.07 11.02
CA ALA A 114 6.81 -9.15 11.42
C ALA A 114 6.82 -10.36 10.48
N GLN A 115 5.76 -10.55 9.69
CA GLN A 115 5.63 -11.64 8.72
C GLN A 115 5.95 -11.21 7.27
N ILE A 116 6.47 -10.00 7.05
CA ILE A 116 6.82 -9.55 5.70
C ILE A 116 7.92 -10.44 5.09
N PRO A 117 7.81 -10.87 3.82
CA PRO A 117 8.79 -11.71 3.17
C PRO A 117 10.19 -11.08 3.13
N ASP A 118 11.21 -11.94 3.12
CA ASP A 118 12.61 -11.62 2.83
C ASP A 118 13.25 -10.48 3.65
N GLY A 119 12.67 -10.18 4.80
CA GLY A 119 13.21 -9.17 5.72
C GLY A 119 12.86 -7.73 5.35
N GLY A 120 11.88 -7.55 4.46
CA GLY A 120 11.37 -6.23 4.07
C GLY A 120 12.34 -5.40 3.24
N GLY A 121 12.08 -4.10 3.13
CA GLY A 121 12.84 -3.20 2.27
C GLY A 121 12.20 -1.84 2.08
N ILE A 122 12.62 -1.14 1.03
CA ILE A 122 12.00 0.12 0.63
C ILE A 122 10.88 -0.17 -0.36
N ALA A 123 9.64 0.07 0.08
CA ALA A 123 8.47 0.13 -0.78
C ALA A 123 8.37 1.51 -1.45
N ILE A 124 8.05 1.51 -2.74
CA ILE A 124 7.77 2.72 -3.52
C ILE A 124 6.29 2.73 -3.86
N TRP A 125 5.60 3.77 -3.39
CA TRP A 125 4.18 3.96 -3.54
C TRP A 125 3.91 5.02 -4.60
N HIS A 126 3.12 4.71 -5.61
CA HIS A 126 2.53 5.71 -6.49
C HIS A 126 1.16 6.11 -5.94
N LEU A 127 1.04 7.39 -5.56
CA LEU A 127 -0.18 7.96 -5.00
C LEU A 127 -0.72 8.98 -5.97
N ASP A 128 -1.98 8.86 -6.38
CA ASP A 128 -2.67 9.84 -7.24
C ASP A 128 -4.10 10.09 -6.76
N GLU A 129 -4.34 11.28 -6.19
CA GLU A 129 -5.65 11.71 -5.69
C GLU A 129 -6.74 11.88 -6.76
N ARG A 130 -6.39 11.73 -8.04
CA ARG A 130 -7.33 11.85 -9.16
C ARG A 130 -7.72 10.50 -9.74
N ALA A 131 -6.97 9.45 -9.44
CA ALA A 131 -7.25 8.10 -9.90
C ALA A 131 -8.32 7.38 -9.06
N TRP A 132 -8.84 6.28 -9.58
CA TRP A 132 -9.83 5.44 -8.93
C TRP A 132 -9.16 4.33 -8.09
N HIS A 133 -9.87 3.83 -7.07
CA HIS A 133 -9.36 2.75 -6.21
C HIS A 133 -9.39 1.36 -6.87
N HIS A 134 -10.21 1.19 -7.90
CA HIS A 134 -10.50 -0.11 -8.52
C HIS A 134 -10.23 -0.07 -10.04
N GLU A 135 -9.25 0.74 -10.46
CA GLU A 135 -8.83 0.83 -11.86
C GLU A 135 -7.38 0.34 -11.97
N GLN A 136 -7.20 -0.88 -12.47
CA GLN A 136 -5.88 -1.51 -12.54
C GLN A 136 -5.08 -1.03 -13.76
N GLY A 137 -3.75 -1.04 -13.63
CA GLY A 137 -2.84 -0.60 -14.69
C GLY A 137 -1.63 -1.50 -14.84
N HIS A 138 -1.59 -2.32 -15.90
CA HIS A 138 -0.44 -3.18 -16.20
C HIS A 138 -0.22 -3.36 -17.72
N PRO A 139 0.98 -3.78 -18.17
CA PRO A 139 1.37 -3.82 -19.59
C PRO A 139 0.52 -4.68 -20.54
N ASP A 140 -0.29 -5.59 -20.01
CA ASP A 140 -1.13 -6.46 -20.85
C ASP A 140 -2.48 -5.79 -21.19
N LEU A 141 -2.80 -4.67 -20.54
CA LEU A 141 -4.01 -3.93 -20.82
C LEU A 141 -3.83 -3.05 -22.07
N THR A 142 -4.80 -3.10 -22.96
CA THR A 142 -4.80 -2.26 -24.17
C THR A 142 -4.80 -0.78 -23.81
N GLY A 143 -3.82 -0.02 -24.31
CA GLY A 143 -3.70 1.42 -24.05
C GLY A 143 -2.70 1.78 -22.96
N TRP A 144 -2.21 0.80 -22.19
CA TRP A 144 -1.21 1.05 -21.16
C TRP A 144 0.17 1.40 -21.79
N PRO A 145 0.92 2.37 -21.22
CA PRO A 145 0.56 3.25 -20.11
C PRO A 145 -0.13 4.56 -20.54
N GLN A 146 -0.40 4.76 -21.84
CA GLN A 146 -0.90 6.04 -22.37
C GLN A 146 -2.32 6.40 -21.93
N ASP A 147 -3.12 5.40 -21.55
CA ASP A 147 -4.46 5.59 -20.99
C ASP A 147 -4.44 6.12 -19.55
N GLY A 148 -3.29 6.12 -18.89
CA GLY A 148 -3.12 6.63 -17.52
C GLY A 148 -3.80 5.77 -16.46
N ARG A 149 -4.15 4.51 -16.76
CA ARG A 149 -4.77 3.64 -15.77
C ARG A 149 -3.75 3.16 -14.75
N HIS A 150 -4.11 3.34 -13.47
CA HIS A 150 -3.43 2.83 -12.29
C HIS A 150 -4.32 3.06 -11.07
N TYR A 151 -4.05 2.34 -9.98
CA TYR A 151 -4.76 2.58 -8.73
C TYR A 151 -4.42 3.96 -8.14
N ARG A 152 -5.36 4.54 -7.38
CA ARG A 152 -5.10 5.71 -6.52
C ARG A 152 -3.93 5.50 -5.56
N VAL A 153 -3.82 4.29 -5.03
CA VAL A 153 -2.71 3.84 -4.20
C VAL A 153 -2.16 2.59 -4.84
N ALA A 154 -0.96 2.66 -5.41
CA ALA A 154 -0.30 1.52 -6.04
C ALA A 154 1.07 1.31 -5.40
N LEU A 155 1.45 0.05 -5.21
CA LEU A 155 2.81 -0.33 -4.90
C LEU A 155 3.52 -0.63 -6.23
N LEU A 156 4.68 -0.02 -6.46
CA LEU A 156 5.47 -0.31 -7.65
C LEU A 156 6.32 -1.55 -7.43
N ALA A 157 5.90 -2.68 -7.99
CA ALA A 157 6.60 -3.96 -7.91
C ALA A 157 8.07 -3.83 -8.35
N ALA A 158 8.99 -4.27 -7.50
CA ALA A 158 10.43 -4.15 -7.76
C ALA A 158 10.90 -4.93 -9.00
N ASP A 159 10.22 -6.03 -9.35
CA ASP A 159 10.53 -6.86 -10.51
C ASP A 159 9.78 -6.48 -11.80
N GLY A 160 8.77 -5.61 -11.70
CA GLY A 160 7.91 -5.22 -12.82
C GLY A 160 6.93 -6.31 -13.28
N ASN A 161 6.60 -7.28 -12.43
CA ASN A 161 5.62 -8.33 -12.69
C ASN A 161 4.19 -7.94 -12.34
N TYR A 162 3.92 -6.74 -11.80
CA TYR A 162 2.57 -6.20 -11.56
C TYR A 162 1.61 -7.24 -10.96
N ASP A 163 2.09 -8.07 -10.03
CA ASP A 163 1.31 -9.21 -9.55
C ASP A 163 0.08 -8.75 -8.78
N LEU A 164 0.16 -7.59 -8.14
CA LEU A 164 -0.95 -6.94 -7.46
C LEU A 164 -2.03 -6.44 -8.44
N GLU A 165 -1.63 -5.74 -9.51
CA GLU A 165 -2.56 -5.24 -10.54
C GLU A 165 -3.12 -6.37 -11.42
N ARG A 166 -2.42 -7.51 -11.52
CA ARG A 166 -2.88 -8.71 -12.24
C ARG A 166 -3.71 -9.64 -11.36
N GLY A 167 -3.70 -9.44 -10.05
CA GLY A 167 -4.34 -10.33 -9.08
C GLY A 167 -3.68 -11.71 -8.99
N SER A 168 -2.40 -11.82 -9.36
CA SER A 168 -1.64 -13.08 -9.35
C SER A 168 -1.41 -13.58 -7.92
N ASN A 169 -1.12 -12.67 -6.99
CA ASN A 169 -0.91 -12.94 -5.57
C ASN A 169 -1.25 -11.67 -4.74
N PHE A 170 -1.07 -11.71 -3.42
CA PHE A 170 -1.30 -10.56 -2.52
C PHE A 170 -0.01 -9.81 -2.17
N GLY A 171 1.04 -9.93 -2.98
CA GLY A 171 2.39 -9.50 -2.70
C GLY A 171 3.31 -10.69 -2.45
N ASP A 172 4.58 -10.53 -2.82
CA ASP A 172 5.66 -11.42 -2.44
C ASP A 172 7.00 -10.68 -2.21
N ARG A 173 8.13 -11.40 -2.31
CA ARG A 173 9.47 -10.82 -2.08
C ARG A 173 10.02 -10.01 -3.24
N TYR A 174 9.36 -10.06 -4.39
CA TYR A 174 9.73 -9.41 -5.63
C TYR A 174 8.90 -8.15 -5.91
N ASP A 175 7.85 -7.91 -5.11
CA ASP A 175 7.00 -6.72 -5.12
C ASP A 175 7.54 -5.59 -4.22
#